data_AF-A0A7J8FYM2-F1
#
_entry.id   AF-A0A7J8FYM2-F1
#
_cell.length_a   1.000
_cell.length_b   1.000
_cell.length_c   1.000
_cell.angle_alpha   90.00
_cell.angle_beta   90.00
_cell.angle_gamma   90.00
#
_symmetry.space_group_name_H-M   'P 1'
#
loop_
_entity.id
_entity.type
_entity.pdbx_description
1 polymer ?
#
loop_
_entity_poly.entity_id
_entity_poly.type
_entity_poly.pdbx_seq_one_letter_code
_entity_poly.pdbx_strand_id
1 'polypeptide(L)'
;MALSRVCWARTARWGSVVTHGPYVTRRLQLVRSGLTWEAPRYLFPRQLLIKHFWTPKQQIDFLDIYHAIRKHSHPEILCYLEKSIPLISDAGLRWHMTELCTKIQRGTHPAIHDILALRECFSNHPLGMNQLHALQTKALSRAMLLTPYLPSFVLRHRLKTHTTVIHQLDKALAKLGINQLTAQEVKSACYLRGLNSTLIAEERCRTWLAEWLKISCSLKEAELSLLLHNVVLLSINYIGTRR
;
A
#
# COMPACT_ATOMS: atom_id res chain seq x y z
N MET A 1 -15.70 1.83 17.51
CA MET A 1 -14.65 1.43 18.48
C MET A 1 -14.43 -0.09 18.41
N ALA A 2 -13.62 -0.59 17.46
CA ALA A 2 -13.22 -2.02 17.46
C ALA A 2 -12.11 -2.36 16.43
N LEU A 3 -11.02 -1.59 16.31
CA LEU A 3 -9.81 -2.04 15.58
C LEU A 3 -8.54 -1.47 16.22
N SER A 4 -8.31 -1.80 17.49
CA SER A 4 -7.06 -1.54 18.20
C SER A 4 -6.66 -2.77 19.02
N ARG A 5 -6.42 -3.90 18.35
CA ARG A 5 -5.83 -5.09 18.96
C ARG A 5 -5.02 -5.89 17.93
N VAL A 6 -3.87 -5.36 17.52
CA VAL A 6 -2.75 -6.19 17.07
C VAL A 6 -1.45 -5.54 17.57
N CYS A 7 -0.84 -6.21 18.54
CA CYS A 7 0.38 -5.88 19.26
C CYS A 7 1.56 -5.46 18.37
N TRP A 8 2.22 -4.36 18.75
CA TRP A 8 3.66 -4.18 18.55
C TRP A 8 4.28 -3.86 19.91
N ALA A 9 4.81 -4.87 20.59
CA ALA A 9 5.69 -4.70 21.72
C ALA A 9 6.88 -5.64 21.54
N ARG A 10 8.01 -5.08 21.09
CA ARG A 10 9.35 -5.62 21.33
C ARG A 10 10.12 -4.53 22.03
N THR A 11 10.24 -4.62 23.35
CA THR A 11 11.25 -3.89 24.12
C THR A 11 12.15 -4.92 24.78
N ALA A 12 13.44 -4.79 24.48
CA ALA A 12 14.51 -5.57 25.07
C ALA A 12 14.58 -5.28 26.57
N ARG A 13 14.64 -6.36 27.34
CA ARG A 13 14.75 -6.38 28.80
C ARG A 13 16.24 -6.34 29.15
N TRP A 14 16.73 -5.23 29.68
CA TRP A 14 17.96 -5.19 30.48
C TRP A 14 17.56 -4.78 31.89
N GLY A 15 17.82 -5.68 32.84
CA GLY A 15 17.55 -5.44 34.25
C GLY A 15 18.66 -4.63 34.90
N SER A 16 18.29 -3.88 35.94
CA SER A 16 19.08 -3.77 37.17
C SER A 16 18.19 -3.21 38.28
N VAL A 17 18.18 -3.95 39.38
CA VAL A 17 17.61 -3.65 40.69
C VAL A 17 18.51 -2.61 41.36
N VAL A 18 17.96 -1.51 41.90
CA VAL A 18 18.46 -0.87 43.14
C VAL A 18 17.29 -0.17 43.88
N THR A 19 17.39 -0.30 45.20
CA THR A 19 16.54 -0.02 46.37
C THR A 19 15.93 1.38 46.56
N HIS A 20 14.82 1.39 47.30
CA HIS A 20 14.11 2.54 47.89
C HIS A 20 14.96 3.37 48.87
N GLY A 21 14.79 4.70 48.83
CA GLY A 21 15.28 5.69 49.80
C GLY A 21 14.50 7.02 49.67
N PRO A 22 14.43 7.87 50.71
CA PRO A 22 13.21 8.58 51.10
C PRO A 22 12.90 9.86 50.32
N TYR A 23 11.61 10.15 50.27
CA TYR A 23 10.98 11.33 49.67
C TYR A 23 11.48 12.64 50.30
N VAL A 24 12.13 13.47 49.48
CA VAL A 24 12.28 14.91 49.72
C VAL A 24 11.35 15.63 48.76
N THR A 25 10.21 16.11 49.26
CA THR A 25 9.29 16.98 48.53
C THR A 25 9.92 18.36 48.35
N ARG A 26 10.74 18.51 47.31
CA ARG A 26 11.13 19.83 46.81
C ARG A 26 10.05 20.29 45.83
N ARG A 27 9.19 21.23 46.27
CA ARG A 27 8.30 21.97 45.36
C ARG A 27 9.18 22.74 44.35
N LEU A 28 9.42 22.13 43.21
CA LEU A 28 9.81 22.86 42.00
C LEU A 28 8.54 23.57 41.52
N GLN A 29 8.41 24.84 41.88
CA GLN A 29 7.57 25.75 41.11
C GLN A 29 8.20 25.87 39.72
N LEU A 30 7.78 24.99 38.82
CA LEU A 30 8.00 25.17 37.39
C LEU A 30 7.16 26.38 36.99
N VAL A 31 7.81 27.55 36.92
CA VAL A 31 7.25 28.72 36.26
C VAL A 31 6.80 28.26 34.87
N ARG A 32 5.49 28.26 34.66
CA ARG A 32 4.83 27.93 33.40
C ARG A 32 5.21 29.00 32.38
N SER A 33 6.37 28.84 31.74
CA SER A 33 6.63 29.51 30.47
C SER A 33 5.74 28.81 29.44
N GLY A 34 4.64 29.47 29.10
CA GLY A 34 3.66 29.01 28.12
C GLY A 34 4.23 29.08 26.70
N LEU A 35 5.18 28.21 26.37
CA LEU A 35 5.33 27.76 24.99
C LEU A 35 4.43 26.55 24.82
N THR A 36 3.27 26.77 24.20
CA THR A 36 2.38 25.70 23.77
C THR A 36 3.10 24.86 22.72
N TRP A 37 3.72 23.75 23.13
CA TRP A 37 4.29 22.73 22.23
C TRP A 37 3.26 22.13 21.25
N GLU A 38 2.00 22.54 21.33
CA GLU A 38 0.93 22.18 20.39
C GLU A 38 0.99 22.95 19.07
N ALA A 39 1.46 24.20 19.07
CA ALA A 39 1.42 25.06 17.88
C ALA A 39 2.24 24.53 16.68
N PRO A 40 3.45 23.96 16.86
CA PRO A 40 4.22 23.42 15.73
C PRO A 40 3.59 22.18 15.07
N ARG A 41 2.78 21.40 15.81
CA ARG A 41 2.17 20.16 15.28
C ARG A 41 1.14 20.42 14.19
N TYR A 42 0.39 21.52 14.31
CA TYR A 42 -0.62 21.91 13.33
C TYR A 42 -0.04 22.59 12.09
N LEU A 43 1.23 23.01 12.12
CA LEU A 43 1.93 23.57 10.96
C LEU A 43 2.38 22.49 9.96
N PHE A 44 2.67 21.28 10.45
CA PHE A 44 3.12 20.15 9.63
C PHE A 44 2.29 18.87 9.88
N PRO A 45 0.96 18.93 9.64
CA PRO A 45 0.04 17.86 10.03
C PRO A 45 0.33 16.53 9.32
N ARG A 46 0.87 16.55 8.09
CA ARG A 46 1.24 15.34 7.34
C ARG A 46 2.45 14.60 7.92
N GLN A 47 3.35 15.33 8.57
CA GLN A 47 4.61 14.82 9.09
C GLN A 47 4.50 14.47 10.58
N LEU A 48 3.69 15.22 11.34
CA LEU A 48 3.67 15.17 12.79
C LEU A 48 2.39 14.56 13.38
N LEU A 49 1.30 14.48 12.61
CA LEU A 49 0.03 13.91 13.09
C LEU A 49 -0.27 12.60 12.38
N ILE A 50 -0.78 11.63 13.15
CA ILE A 50 -1.41 10.44 12.59
C ILE A 50 -2.78 10.81 12.00
N LYS A 51 -3.24 10.06 10.99
CA LYS A 51 -4.49 10.30 10.25
C LYS A 51 -5.70 10.62 11.14
N HIS A 52 -5.78 10.01 12.32
CA HIS A 52 -6.89 10.22 13.27
C HIS A 52 -7.05 11.68 13.73
N PHE A 53 -5.97 12.46 13.76
CA PHE A 53 -6.00 13.87 14.18
C PHE A 53 -6.15 14.84 13.00
N TRP A 54 -6.28 14.35 11.76
CA TRP A 54 -6.52 15.21 10.60
C TRP A 54 -8.01 15.54 10.50
N THR A 55 -8.30 16.79 10.13
CA THR A 55 -9.68 17.20 9.81
C THR A 55 -10.20 16.45 8.58
N PRO A 56 -11.53 16.29 8.40
CA PRO A 56 -12.07 15.62 7.22
C PRO A 56 -11.55 16.17 5.89
N LYS A 57 -11.42 17.50 5.79
CA LYS A 57 -10.82 18.17 4.62
C LYS A 57 -9.35 17.79 4.42
N GLN A 58 -8.54 17.87 5.48
CA GLN A 58 -7.12 17.48 5.43
C GLN A 58 -6.96 16.01 5.02
N GLN A 59 -7.82 15.11 5.49
CA GLN A 59 -7.76 13.71 5.09
C GLN A 59 -7.91 13.53 3.58
N ILE A 60 -8.87 14.23 2.96
CA ILE A 60 -9.07 14.20 1.50
C ILE A 60 -7.83 14.78 0.80
N ASP A 61 -7.44 16.00 1.16
CA ASP A 61 -6.33 16.71 0.52
C ASP A 61 -5.02 15.90 0.60
N PHE A 62 -4.71 15.31 1.76
CA PHE A 62 -3.48 14.55 1.95
C PHE A 62 -3.49 13.22 1.23
N LEU A 63 -4.64 12.52 1.19
CA LEU A 63 -4.79 11.30 0.40
C LEU A 63 -4.61 11.60 -1.09
N ASP A 64 -5.13 12.71 -1.60
CA ASP A 64 -4.93 13.10 -2.99
C ASP A 64 -3.45 13.43 -3.28
N ILE A 65 -2.74 14.11 -2.37
CA ILE A 65 -1.29 14.36 -2.51
C ILE A 65 -0.51 13.03 -2.56
N TYR A 66 -0.77 12.11 -1.63
CA TYR A 66 -0.09 10.82 -1.60
C TYR A 66 -0.42 9.98 -2.84
N HIS A 67 -1.68 10.03 -3.29
CA HIS A 67 -2.08 9.35 -4.52
C HIS A 67 -1.38 9.94 -5.75
N ALA A 68 -1.19 11.26 -5.83
CA ALA A 68 -0.45 11.90 -6.92
C ALA A 68 1.02 11.40 -6.96
N ILE A 69 1.67 11.27 -5.79
CA ILE A 69 3.03 10.71 -5.68
C ILE A 69 3.06 9.26 -6.17
N ARG A 70 2.08 8.44 -5.76
CA ARG A 70 1.91 7.05 -6.24
C ARG A 70 1.74 7.03 -7.76
N LYS A 71 0.81 7.83 -8.29
CA LYS A 71 0.45 7.90 -9.72
C LYS A 71 1.64 8.26 -10.60
N HIS A 72 2.55 9.11 -10.11
CA HIS A 72 3.77 9.49 -10.84
C HIS A 72 4.66 8.27 -11.18
N SER A 73 4.62 7.19 -10.38
CA SER A 73 5.39 5.97 -10.65
C SER A 73 4.72 5.00 -11.64
N HIS A 74 3.45 5.20 -11.98
CA HIS A 74 2.70 4.25 -12.82
C HIS A 74 3.30 4.07 -14.22
N PRO A 75 3.66 5.14 -14.98
CA PRO A 75 4.22 4.99 -16.33
C PRO A 75 5.55 4.23 -16.30
N GLU A 76 6.38 4.46 -15.28
CA GLU A 76 7.64 3.74 -15.12
C GLU A 76 7.40 2.23 -14.91
N ILE A 77 6.44 1.87 -14.06
CA ILE A 77 6.09 0.46 -13.79
C ILE A 77 5.58 -0.23 -15.06
N LEU A 78 4.70 0.43 -15.83
CA LEU A 78 4.22 -0.10 -17.10
C LEU A 78 5.34 -0.27 -18.13
N CYS A 79 6.24 0.72 -18.23
CA CYS A 79 7.42 0.63 -19.09
C CYS A 79 8.31 -0.57 -18.73
N TYR A 80 8.51 -0.88 -17.43
CA TYR A 80 9.26 -2.07 -17.03
C TYR A 80 8.53 -3.37 -17.37
N LEU A 81 7.21 -3.42 -17.25
CA LEU A 81 6.42 -4.57 -17.68
C LEU A 81 6.58 -4.82 -19.19
N GLU A 82 6.47 -3.77 -20.01
CA GLU A 82 6.67 -3.86 -21.46
C GLU A 82 8.08 -4.33 -21.82
N LYS A 83 9.12 -3.81 -21.13
CA LYS A 83 10.51 -4.25 -21.31
C LYS A 83 10.74 -5.70 -20.90
N SER A 84 9.88 -6.28 -20.07
CA SER A 84 9.99 -7.68 -19.66
C SER A 84 9.40 -8.66 -20.68
N ILE A 85 8.54 -8.20 -21.61
CA ILE A 85 7.90 -9.03 -22.64
C ILE A 85 8.91 -9.90 -23.42
N PRO A 86 10.01 -9.38 -23.98
CA PRO A 86 10.97 -10.20 -24.72
C PRO A 86 11.70 -11.23 -23.85
N LEU A 87 11.71 -11.05 -22.52
CA LEU A 87 12.35 -11.95 -21.56
C LEU A 87 11.46 -13.14 -21.18
N ILE A 88 10.18 -13.13 -21.55
CA ILE A 88 9.24 -14.22 -21.30
C ILE A 88 9.48 -15.32 -22.34
N SER A 89 9.85 -16.52 -21.90
CA SER A 89 10.15 -17.66 -22.78
C SER A 89 8.90 -18.21 -23.47
N ASP A 90 7.81 -18.37 -22.73
CA ASP A 90 6.54 -18.90 -23.25
C ASP A 90 5.86 -17.91 -24.21
N ALA A 91 5.51 -18.38 -25.41
CA ALA A 91 4.93 -17.54 -26.45
C ALA A 91 3.49 -17.09 -26.12
N GLY A 92 2.71 -17.92 -25.44
CA GLY A 92 1.34 -17.61 -25.02
C GLY A 92 1.32 -16.53 -23.93
N LEU A 93 2.17 -16.67 -22.90
CA LEU A 93 2.35 -15.66 -21.86
C LEU A 93 2.89 -14.34 -22.41
N ARG A 94 3.79 -14.39 -23.40
CA ARG A 94 4.29 -13.19 -24.09
C ARG A 94 3.17 -12.46 -24.83
N TRP A 95 2.32 -13.20 -25.53
CA TRP A 95 1.15 -12.64 -26.20
C TRP A 95 0.16 -12.04 -25.18
N HIS A 96 -0.16 -12.77 -24.11
CA HIS A 96 -1.05 -12.29 -23.06
C HIS A 96 -0.52 -11.02 -22.36
N MET A 97 0.78 -10.93 -22.08
CA MET A 97 1.38 -9.75 -21.47
C MET A 97 1.30 -8.55 -22.42
N THR A 98 1.60 -8.76 -23.70
CA THR A 98 1.44 -7.72 -24.73
C THR A 98 0.00 -7.22 -24.79
N GLU A 99 -0.97 -8.14 -24.87
CA GLU A 99 -2.38 -7.81 -24.93
C GLU A 99 -2.83 -7.03 -23.69
N LEU A 100 -2.43 -7.46 -22.49
CA LEU A 100 -2.73 -6.74 -21.24
C LEU A 100 -2.17 -5.31 -21.26
N CYS A 101 -0.91 -5.13 -21.67
CA CYS A 101 -0.30 -3.81 -21.79
C CYS A 101 -1.05 -2.91 -22.79
N THR A 102 -1.41 -3.43 -23.96
CA THR A 102 -2.17 -2.64 -24.96
C THR A 102 -3.57 -2.26 -24.47
N LYS A 103 -4.30 -3.16 -23.80
CA LYS A 103 -5.59 -2.85 -23.16
C LYS A 103 -5.45 -1.71 -22.15
N ILE A 104 -4.43 -1.75 -21.32
CA ILE A 104 -4.16 -0.70 -20.32
C ILE A 104 -3.84 0.62 -20.99
N GLN A 105 -2.98 0.64 -22.02
CA GLN A 105 -2.65 1.83 -22.80
C GLN A 105 -3.88 2.45 -23.49
N ARG A 106 -4.85 1.63 -23.92
CA ARG A 106 -6.13 2.06 -24.49
C ARG A 106 -7.13 2.58 -23.44
N GLY A 107 -6.77 2.62 -22.16
CA GLY A 107 -7.66 3.07 -21.09
C GLY A 107 -8.66 2.01 -20.62
N THR A 108 -8.48 0.74 -21.00
CA THR A 108 -9.40 -0.34 -20.61
C THR A 108 -9.05 -0.87 -19.22
N HIS A 109 -10.06 -1.12 -18.38
CA HIS A 109 -9.89 -1.83 -17.11
C HIS A 109 -9.67 -3.32 -17.39
N PRO A 110 -8.55 -3.92 -16.96
CA PRO A 110 -8.24 -5.30 -17.27
C PRO A 110 -9.19 -6.27 -16.57
N ALA A 111 -9.52 -7.38 -17.25
CA ALA A 111 -10.29 -8.44 -16.62
C ALA A 111 -9.42 -9.25 -15.63
N ILE A 112 -10.05 -9.80 -14.59
CA ILE A 112 -9.35 -10.61 -13.57
C ILE A 112 -8.59 -11.78 -14.20
N HIS A 113 -9.20 -12.48 -15.17
CA HIS A 113 -8.59 -13.63 -15.82
C HIS A 113 -7.36 -13.25 -16.65
N ASP A 114 -7.36 -12.07 -17.29
CA ASP A 114 -6.20 -11.57 -18.04
C ASP A 114 -4.98 -11.39 -17.11
N ILE A 115 -5.20 -10.87 -15.91
CA ILE A 115 -4.15 -10.67 -14.90
C ILE A 115 -3.67 -12.02 -14.35
N LEU A 116 -4.60 -12.91 -14.00
CA LEU A 116 -4.26 -14.21 -13.39
C LEU A 116 -3.63 -15.19 -14.37
N ALA A 117 -3.83 -15.03 -15.68
CA ALA A 117 -3.13 -15.79 -16.70
C ALA A 117 -1.60 -15.59 -16.63
N LEU A 118 -1.15 -14.42 -16.16
CA LEU A 118 0.26 -14.04 -16.14
C LEU A 118 1.01 -14.44 -14.85
N ARG A 119 0.36 -15.12 -13.90
CA ARG A 119 0.94 -15.42 -12.55
C ARG A 119 2.31 -16.08 -12.61
N GLU A 120 2.54 -16.93 -13.61
CA GLU A 120 3.79 -17.65 -13.78
C GLU A 120 4.97 -16.71 -14.06
N CYS A 121 4.76 -15.65 -14.85
CA CYS A 121 5.75 -14.62 -15.13
C CYS A 121 6.29 -13.92 -13.86
N PHE A 122 5.48 -13.91 -12.79
CA PHE A 122 5.80 -13.25 -11.52
C PHE A 122 6.27 -14.21 -10.43
N SER A 123 6.30 -15.52 -10.68
CA SER A 123 6.79 -16.52 -9.73
C SER A 123 8.32 -16.52 -9.65
N ASN A 124 9.00 -16.30 -10.78
CA ASN A 124 10.45 -16.24 -10.88
C ASN A 124 10.86 -15.26 -12.00
N HIS A 125 11.90 -15.54 -12.78
CA HIS A 125 12.30 -14.69 -13.90
C HIS A 125 11.17 -14.57 -14.95
N PRO A 126 10.86 -13.38 -15.48
CA PRO A 126 11.56 -12.11 -15.29
C PRO A 126 11.02 -11.21 -14.16
N LEU A 127 9.78 -11.40 -13.69
CA LEU A 127 9.09 -10.42 -12.84
C LEU A 127 8.98 -10.81 -11.36
N GLY A 128 9.61 -11.90 -10.95
CA GLY A 128 9.62 -12.37 -9.58
C GLY A 128 10.31 -11.38 -8.64
N MET A 129 9.89 -11.36 -7.37
CA MET A 129 10.32 -10.37 -6.37
C MET A 129 11.85 -10.21 -6.28
N ASN A 130 12.60 -11.31 -6.40
CA ASN A 130 14.06 -11.31 -6.34
C ASN A 130 14.75 -10.90 -7.65
N GLN A 131 14.04 -10.96 -8.77
CA GLN A 131 14.51 -10.61 -10.11
C GLN A 131 14.26 -9.14 -10.46
N LEU A 132 13.41 -8.44 -9.69
CA LEU A 132 13.13 -7.02 -9.89
C LEU A 132 14.42 -6.18 -9.82
N HIS A 133 14.68 -5.42 -10.88
CA HIS A 133 15.79 -4.48 -10.95
C HIS A 133 15.65 -3.36 -9.90
N ALA A 134 16.76 -2.71 -9.56
CA ALA A 134 16.81 -1.65 -8.56
C ALA A 134 15.83 -0.50 -8.85
N LEU A 135 15.73 -0.07 -10.11
CA LEU A 135 14.84 1.02 -10.50
C LEU A 135 13.35 0.61 -10.42
N GLN A 136 13.02 -0.61 -10.85
CA GLN A 136 11.67 -1.15 -10.72
C GLN A 136 11.26 -1.29 -9.23
N THR A 137 12.17 -1.76 -8.38
CA THR A 137 11.96 -1.84 -6.93
C THR A 137 11.68 -0.46 -6.33
N LYS A 138 12.40 0.58 -6.75
CA LYS A 138 12.14 1.97 -6.32
C LYS A 138 10.80 2.50 -6.83
N ALA A 139 10.42 2.21 -8.07
CA ALA A 139 9.13 2.60 -8.63
C ALA A 139 7.97 1.94 -7.86
N LEU A 140 8.02 0.63 -7.64
CA LEU A 140 7.04 -0.11 -6.86
C LEU A 140 7.00 0.36 -5.39
N SER A 141 8.15 0.71 -4.81
CA SER A 141 8.21 1.30 -3.46
C SER A 141 7.43 2.61 -3.37
N ARG A 142 7.57 3.50 -4.36
CA ARG A 142 6.77 4.74 -4.44
C ARG A 142 5.28 4.44 -4.63
N ALA A 143 4.92 3.50 -5.49
CA ALA A 143 3.54 3.09 -5.69
C ALA A 143 2.89 2.60 -4.38
N MET A 144 3.66 1.90 -3.56
CA MET A 144 3.25 1.41 -2.23
C MET A 144 3.41 2.45 -1.11
N LEU A 145 3.74 3.70 -1.43
CA LEU A 145 3.96 4.78 -0.46
C LEU A 145 5.07 4.45 0.57
N LEU A 146 6.04 3.62 0.19
CA LEU A 146 7.25 3.34 0.95
C LEU A 146 8.33 4.37 0.62
N THR A 147 9.22 4.63 1.58
CA THR A 147 10.37 5.54 1.42
C THR A 147 11.35 5.00 0.36
N PRO A 148 11.49 5.63 -0.83
CA PRO A 148 12.21 5.04 -1.95
C PRO A 148 13.73 5.30 -1.95
N TYR A 149 14.23 6.10 -1.01
CA TYR A 149 15.63 6.53 -0.94
C TYR A 149 16.56 5.53 -0.24
N LEU A 150 16.06 4.35 0.11
CA LEU A 150 16.85 3.31 0.76
C LEU A 150 17.61 2.46 -0.28
N PRO A 151 18.67 1.74 0.14
CA PRO A 151 19.34 0.76 -0.71
C PRO A 151 18.36 -0.30 -1.23
N SER A 152 18.60 -0.79 -2.46
CA SER A 152 17.67 -1.67 -3.19
C SER A 152 17.31 -2.95 -2.45
N PHE A 153 18.26 -3.57 -1.73
CA PHE A 153 18.00 -4.78 -0.95
C PHE A 153 17.05 -4.52 0.24
N VAL A 154 17.19 -3.37 0.90
CA VAL A 154 16.29 -2.93 1.98
C VAL A 154 14.90 -2.66 1.42
N LEU A 155 14.81 -1.95 0.28
CA LEU A 155 13.53 -1.68 -0.38
C LEU A 155 12.83 -2.98 -0.76
N ARG A 156 13.56 -3.95 -1.34
CA ARG A 156 13.00 -5.25 -1.70
C ARG A 156 12.48 -6.00 -0.47
N HIS A 157 13.23 -6.01 0.63
CA HIS A 157 12.76 -6.61 1.88
C HIS A 157 11.49 -5.92 2.40
N ARG A 158 11.46 -4.58 2.44
CA ARG A 158 10.29 -3.80 2.86
C ARG A 158 9.08 -4.07 1.98
N LEU A 159 9.25 -4.12 0.66
CA LEU A 159 8.20 -4.47 -0.29
C LEU A 159 7.67 -5.88 -0.02
N LYS A 160 8.55 -6.88 0.10
CA LYS A 160 8.15 -8.26 0.40
C LYS A 160 7.33 -8.34 1.70
N THR A 161 7.80 -7.73 2.77
CA THR A 161 7.10 -7.71 4.06
C THR A 161 5.76 -6.99 3.95
N HIS A 162 5.73 -5.80 3.35
CA HIS A 162 4.52 -5.01 3.17
C HIS A 162 3.46 -5.74 2.33
N THR A 163 3.86 -6.35 1.21
CA THR A 163 2.96 -7.13 0.35
C THR A 163 2.46 -8.39 1.05
N THR A 164 3.30 -9.05 1.85
CA THR A 164 2.88 -10.21 2.65
C THR A 164 1.80 -9.80 3.65
N VAL A 165 1.99 -8.67 4.35
CA VAL A 165 0.97 -8.12 5.27
C VAL A 165 -0.34 -7.83 4.53
N ILE A 166 -0.29 -7.17 3.37
CA ILE A 166 -1.50 -6.91 2.55
C ILE A 166 -2.18 -8.21 2.14
N HIS A 167 -1.43 -9.19 1.67
CA HIS A 167 -1.97 -10.48 1.25
C HIS A 167 -2.65 -11.24 2.41
N GLN A 168 -2.09 -11.19 3.62
CA GLN A 168 -2.73 -11.78 4.80
C GLN A 168 -3.97 -10.99 5.24
N LEU A 169 -3.93 -9.67 5.16
CA LEU A 169 -5.11 -8.82 5.38
C LEU A 169 -6.21 -9.12 4.36
N ASP A 170 -5.86 -9.37 3.11
CA ASP A 170 -6.80 -9.78 2.06
C ASP A 170 -7.46 -11.12 2.39
N LYS A 171 -6.68 -12.12 2.81
CA LYS A 171 -7.22 -13.42 3.24
C LYS A 171 -8.17 -13.27 4.43
N ALA A 172 -7.82 -12.43 5.41
CA ALA A 172 -8.69 -12.15 6.55
C ALA A 172 -9.97 -11.41 6.11
N LEU A 173 -9.85 -10.43 5.21
CA LEU A 173 -10.98 -9.67 4.71
C LEU A 173 -11.91 -10.53 3.84
N ALA A 174 -11.37 -11.46 3.05
CA ALA A 174 -12.17 -12.41 2.28
C ALA A 174 -13.00 -13.33 3.20
N LYS A 175 -12.45 -13.73 4.36
CA LYS A 175 -13.19 -14.50 5.37
C LYS A 175 -14.28 -13.68 6.08
N LEU A 176 -14.02 -12.39 6.36
CA LEU A 176 -15.00 -11.49 6.97
C LEU A 176 -16.14 -11.15 6.01
N GLY A 177 -15.82 -10.95 4.73
CA GLY A 177 -16.74 -10.51 3.68
C GLY A 177 -16.83 -8.99 3.56
N ILE A 178 -16.84 -8.49 2.32
CA ILE A 178 -16.87 -7.05 2.02
C ILE A 178 -18.15 -6.38 2.57
N ASN A 179 -19.28 -7.11 2.59
CA ASN A 179 -20.57 -6.57 3.03
C ASN A 179 -20.59 -6.19 4.52
N GLN A 180 -19.67 -6.72 5.32
CA GLN A 180 -19.54 -6.39 6.74
C GLN A 180 -18.79 -5.06 6.97
N LEU A 181 -18.10 -4.54 5.94
CA LEU A 181 -17.38 -3.29 6.04
C LEU A 181 -18.33 -2.09 5.91
N THR A 182 -18.10 -1.07 6.73
CA THR A 182 -18.67 0.26 6.55
C THR A 182 -18.14 0.93 5.27
N ALA A 183 -18.85 1.94 4.77
CA ALA A 183 -18.43 2.73 3.61
C ALA A 183 -16.98 3.24 3.75
N GLN A 184 -16.64 3.78 4.93
CA GLN A 184 -15.32 4.35 5.19
C GLN A 184 -14.21 3.28 5.25
N GLU A 185 -14.51 2.09 5.73
CA GLU A 185 -13.58 0.97 5.73
C GLU A 185 -13.32 0.45 4.33
N VAL A 186 -14.36 0.36 3.48
CA VAL A 186 -14.20 0.03 2.05
C VAL A 186 -13.29 1.05 1.38
N LYS A 187 -13.54 2.35 1.57
CA LYS A 187 -12.68 3.42 1.03
C LYS A 187 -11.24 3.26 1.47
N SER A 188 -11.02 3.09 2.77
CA SER A 188 -9.68 2.93 3.33
C SER A 188 -8.98 1.67 2.83
N ALA A 189 -9.73 0.57 2.67
CA ALA A 189 -9.22 -0.69 2.12
C ALA A 189 -8.79 -0.55 0.66
N CYS A 190 -9.60 0.13 -0.17
CA CYS A 190 -9.24 0.40 -1.56
C CYS A 190 -8.01 1.30 -1.67
N TYR A 191 -7.94 2.36 -0.85
CA TYR A 191 -6.82 3.29 -0.84
C TYR A 191 -5.49 2.62 -0.49
N LEU A 192 -5.50 1.74 0.52
CA LEU A 192 -4.34 0.95 0.93
C LEU A 192 -3.76 0.13 -0.23
N ARG A 193 -4.61 -0.33 -1.15
CA ARG A 193 -4.27 -1.26 -2.24
C ARG A 193 -3.94 -0.60 -3.57
N GLY A 194 -4.07 0.73 -3.69
CA GLY A 194 -3.69 1.43 -4.92
C GLY A 194 -4.70 2.47 -5.39
N LEU A 195 -5.98 2.23 -5.14
CA LEU A 195 -7.07 3.00 -5.72
C LEU A 195 -7.22 4.38 -5.09
N ASN A 196 -7.43 5.44 -5.88
CA ASN A 196 -7.91 6.69 -5.29
C ASN A 196 -9.40 6.60 -4.95
N SER A 197 -9.72 6.14 -3.75
CA SER A 197 -11.10 5.93 -3.34
C SER A 197 -11.87 7.22 -3.04
N THR A 198 -11.21 8.37 -2.87
CA THR A 198 -11.81 9.64 -2.42
C THR A 198 -12.91 10.13 -3.37
N LEU A 199 -12.74 9.94 -4.68
CA LEU A 199 -13.64 10.45 -5.72
C LEU A 199 -14.54 9.38 -6.36
N ILE A 200 -14.46 8.13 -5.89
CA ILE A 200 -15.23 7.02 -6.46
C ILE A 200 -16.53 6.86 -5.66
N ALA A 201 -17.60 6.28 -6.22
CA ALA A 201 -18.77 5.90 -5.42
C ALA A 201 -18.44 4.71 -4.48
N GLU A 202 -19.17 4.54 -3.38
CA GLU A 202 -18.95 3.40 -2.46
C GLU A 202 -19.14 2.05 -3.17
N GLU A 203 -20.25 1.88 -3.89
CA GLU A 203 -20.59 0.65 -4.61
C GLU A 203 -19.48 0.23 -5.58
N ARG A 204 -18.96 1.19 -6.35
CA ARG A 204 -17.81 0.95 -7.24
C ARG A 204 -16.56 0.54 -6.47
N CYS A 205 -16.29 1.15 -5.31
CA CYS A 205 -15.19 0.70 -4.46
C CYS A 205 -15.38 -0.73 -3.95
N ARG A 206 -16.61 -1.15 -3.62
CA ARG A 206 -16.90 -2.55 -3.23
C ARG A 206 -16.63 -3.51 -4.38
N THR A 207 -17.06 -3.18 -5.59
CA THR A 207 -16.78 -3.97 -6.80
C THR A 207 -15.28 -4.10 -7.03
N TRP A 208 -14.55 -2.98 -7.03
CA TRP A 208 -13.09 -2.99 -7.20
C TRP A 208 -12.39 -3.82 -6.12
N LEU A 209 -12.82 -3.69 -4.86
CA LEU A 209 -12.26 -4.45 -3.74
C LEU A 209 -12.53 -5.95 -3.90
N ALA A 210 -13.70 -6.33 -4.40
CA ALA A 210 -14.02 -7.72 -4.70
C ALA A 210 -13.13 -8.28 -5.82
N GLU A 211 -12.88 -7.51 -6.88
CA GLU A 211 -11.94 -7.89 -7.95
C GLU A 211 -10.51 -8.04 -7.42
N TRP A 212 -10.05 -7.08 -6.60
CA TRP A 212 -8.76 -7.15 -5.93
C TRP A 212 -8.62 -8.42 -5.10
N LEU A 213 -9.60 -8.74 -4.24
CA LEU A 213 -9.55 -9.91 -3.38
C LEU A 213 -9.56 -11.22 -4.15
N LYS A 214 -10.31 -11.30 -5.27
CA LYS A 214 -10.29 -12.46 -6.17
C LYS A 214 -8.88 -12.70 -6.71
N ILE A 215 -8.18 -11.63 -7.12
CA ILE A 215 -6.80 -11.73 -7.57
C ILE A 215 -5.92 -12.13 -6.39
N SER A 216 -5.87 -11.32 -5.33
CA SER A 216 -4.88 -11.47 -4.27
C SER A 216 -5.00 -12.78 -3.50
N CYS A 217 -6.20 -13.30 -3.28
CA CYS A 217 -6.42 -14.57 -2.58
C CYS A 217 -6.08 -15.79 -3.44
N SER A 218 -6.00 -15.65 -4.77
CA SER A 218 -5.60 -16.73 -5.68
C SER A 218 -4.09 -16.89 -5.83
N LEU A 219 -3.31 -15.88 -5.39
CA LEU A 219 -1.85 -15.86 -5.54
C LEU A 219 -1.14 -16.64 -4.44
N LYS A 220 -0.05 -17.31 -4.83
CA LYS A 220 0.93 -17.92 -3.92
C LYS A 220 1.96 -16.91 -3.46
N GLU A 221 2.72 -17.25 -2.41
CA GLU A 221 3.78 -16.35 -1.89
C GLU A 221 4.87 -16.03 -2.92
N ALA A 222 5.21 -16.99 -3.79
CA ALA A 222 6.16 -16.78 -4.88
C ALA A 222 5.66 -15.74 -5.92
N GLU A 223 4.34 -15.62 -6.08
CA GLU A 223 3.67 -14.79 -7.08
C GLU A 223 3.35 -13.37 -6.57
N LEU A 224 3.72 -13.04 -5.32
CA LEU A 224 3.35 -11.75 -4.70
C LEU A 224 3.93 -10.52 -5.40
N SER A 225 4.91 -10.69 -6.30
CA SER A 225 5.30 -9.61 -7.19
C SER A 225 4.13 -9.15 -8.09
N LEU A 226 3.26 -10.07 -8.54
CA LEU A 226 2.05 -9.70 -9.28
C LEU A 226 1.12 -8.82 -8.45
N LEU A 227 0.96 -9.12 -7.16
CA LEU A 227 0.13 -8.30 -6.26
C LEU A 227 0.65 -6.86 -6.15
N LEU A 228 1.97 -6.66 -6.18
CA LEU A 228 2.58 -5.32 -6.23
C LEU A 228 2.28 -4.59 -7.53
N HIS A 229 2.39 -5.27 -8.68
CA HIS A 229 2.09 -4.67 -9.97
C HIS A 229 0.59 -4.39 -10.12
N ASN A 230 -0.26 -5.22 -9.51
CA ASN A 230 -1.71 -5.09 -9.53
C ASN A 230 -2.21 -3.75 -8.94
N VAL A 231 -1.42 -3.14 -8.05
CA VAL A 231 -1.65 -1.78 -7.52
C VAL A 231 -1.82 -0.78 -8.66
N VAL A 232 -1.05 -0.94 -9.73
CA VAL A 232 -1.12 -0.11 -10.94
C VAL A 232 -2.11 -0.69 -11.93
N LEU A 233 -1.98 -1.99 -12.27
CA LEU A 233 -2.77 -2.64 -13.33
C LEU A 233 -4.29 -2.48 -13.09
N LEU A 234 -4.73 -2.70 -11.85
CA LEU A 234 -6.15 -2.64 -11.49
C LEU A 234 -6.63 -1.21 -11.17
N SER A 235 -5.73 -0.26 -10.91
CA SER A 235 -6.13 1.10 -10.46
C SER A 235 -6.03 2.16 -11.55
N ILE A 236 -5.15 1.99 -12.55
CA ILE A 236 -4.79 3.07 -13.49
C ILE A 236 -5.98 3.57 -14.32
N ASN A 237 -6.83 2.65 -14.77
CA ASN A 237 -8.01 2.94 -15.58
C ASN A 237 -9.32 2.85 -14.78
N TYR A 238 -9.23 2.72 -13.46
CA TYR A 238 -10.41 2.66 -12.59
C TYR A 238 -10.84 4.06 -12.17
N ILE A 239 -11.40 4.81 -13.12
CA ILE A 239 -11.78 6.22 -12.93
C ILE A 239 -13.16 6.31 -12.27
N GLY A 240 -13.29 7.20 -11.28
CA GLY A 240 -14.57 7.57 -10.70
C GLY A 240 -15.43 8.36 -11.68
N THR A 241 -16.60 7.84 -12.02
CA THR A 241 -17.69 8.66 -12.55
C THR A 241 -18.29 9.36 -11.33
N ARG A 242 -18.10 10.68 -11.20
CA ARG A 242 -18.97 11.48 -10.32
C ARG A 242 -20.39 11.28 -10.84
N ARG A 243 -21.19 10.50 -10.12
CA ARG A 243 -22.64 10.65 -10.15
C ARG A 243 -22.99 11.44 -8.91
#